data_AF-X1JH99-F1
#
_entry.id   AF-X1JH99-F1
#
_cell.length_a   1.000
_cell.length_b   1.000
_cell.length_c   1.000
_cell.angle_alpha   90.00
_cell.angle_beta   90.00
_cell.angle_gamma   90.00
#
_symmetry.space_group_name_H-M   'P 1'
#
loop_
_entity.id
_entity.type
_entity.pdbx_description
1 polymer ?
#
loop_
_entity_poly.entity_id
_entity_poly.type
_entity_poly.pdbx_seq_one_letter_code
_entity_poly.pdbx_strand_id
1 'polypeptide(L)'
;RIKQELLERKKEKEKEIITPEKFLERAKNKRDKIWYHSLYYLVYQAEDNIASKALLYDILKEVTSKSPIDPIPENQFYFGLGYILRLTLNDKKVVKYKKGGKFNINIGIKGIREILEKVGEPISTRPILKEEEKKKMYKDFLKDEFLDI
;
A
#
# COMPACT_ATOMS: atom_id res chain seq x y z
N ARG A 1 33.17 -16.91 -11.29
CA ARG A 1 32.20 -16.39 -12.29
C ARG A 1 30.91 -15.89 -11.64
N ILE A 2 29.96 -16.74 -11.21
CA ILE A 2 28.65 -16.29 -10.65
C ILE A 2 28.76 -15.34 -9.43
N LYS A 3 29.71 -15.60 -8.50
CA LYS A 3 29.94 -14.71 -7.34
C LYS A 3 30.49 -13.32 -7.72
N GLN A 4 31.26 -13.22 -8.80
CA GLN A 4 31.81 -11.96 -9.29
C GLN A 4 30.76 -11.15 -10.04
N GLU A 5 29.94 -11.79 -10.90
CA GLU A 5 28.77 -11.13 -11.52
C GLU A 5 27.76 -10.62 -10.48
N LEU A 6 27.54 -11.36 -9.38
CA LEU A 6 26.69 -10.92 -8.26
C LEU A 6 27.28 -9.72 -7.49
N LEU A 7 28.61 -9.61 -7.43
CA LEU A 7 29.32 -8.50 -6.80
C LEU A 7 29.36 -7.27 -7.71
N GLU A 8 29.51 -7.45 -9.02
CA GLU A 8 29.46 -6.39 -10.04
C GLU A 8 28.04 -5.81 -10.14
N ARG A 9 26.99 -6.65 -10.20
CA ARG A 9 25.59 -6.20 -10.10
C ARG A 9 25.26 -5.46 -8.79
N LYS A 10 26.01 -5.73 -7.71
CA LYS A 10 25.90 -5.01 -6.44
C LYS A 10 26.66 -3.69 -6.43
N LYS A 11 27.76 -3.58 -7.20
CA LYS A 11 28.55 -2.36 -7.35
C LYS A 11 27.95 -1.38 -8.37
N GLU A 12 27.35 -1.88 -9.46
CA GLU A 12 26.65 -1.07 -10.46
C GLU A 12 25.32 -0.49 -9.96
N LYS A 13 24.77 -1.04 -8.88
CA LYS A 13 23.75 -0.34 -8.08
C LYS A 13 24.43 0.69 -7.17
N GLU A 14 25.09 1.69 -7.77
CA GLU A 14 25.15 2.98 -7.10
C GLU A 14 23.73 3.31 -6.66
N LYS A 15 23.55 3.64 -5.38
CA LYS A 15 22.22 3.93 -4.83
C LYS A 15 21.66 5.08 -5.63
N GLU A 16 20.79 4.77 -6.58
CA GLU A 16 20.09 5.78 -7.35
C GLU A 16 19.35 6.68 -6.37
N ILE A 17 19.76 7.95 -6.31
CA ILE A 17 19.12 8.92 -5.46
C ILE A 17 17.72 9.14 -6.00
N ILE A 18 16.72 8.81 -5.19
CA ILE A 18 15.31 9.03 -5.53
C ILE A 18 15.00 10.50 -5.30
N THR A 19 14.98 11.27 -6.39
CA THR A 19 14.58 12.68 -6.40
C THR A 19 13.05 12.81 -6.24
N PRO A 20 12.51 14.00 -5.92
CA PRO A 20 11.08 14.24 -5.85
C PRO A 20 10.32 13.84 -7.13
N GLU A 21 10.90 14.09 -8.30
CA GLU A 21 10.31 13.78 -9.60
C GLU A 21 10.20 12.27 -9.79
N LYS A 22 11.29 11.54 -9.50
CA LYS A 22 11.30 10.07 -9.54
C LYS A 22 10.34 9.46 -8.53
N PHE A 23 10.24 10.04 -7.34
CA PHE A 23 9.29 9.60 -6.32
C PHE A 23 7.85 9.79 -6.81
N LEU A 24 7.54 10.96 -7.36
CA LEU A 24 6.23 11.32 -7.90
C LEU A 24 5.83 10.37 -9.03
N GLU A 25 6.72 10.12 -9.98
CA GLU A 25 6.47 9.19 -11.10
C GLU A 25 6.19 7.77 -10.59
N ARG A 26 7.02 7.29 -9.66
CA ARG A 26 6.82 5.99 -9.01
C ARG A 26 5.47 5.91 -8.30
N ALA A 27 5.06 6.97 -7.62
CA ALA A 27 3.83 7.02 -6.84
C ALA A 27 2.58 7.06 -7.73
N LYS A 28 2.60 7.82 -8.83
CA LYS A 28 1.48 7.91 -9.81
C LYS A 28 1.01 6.55 -10.29
N ASN A 29 1.95 5.66 -10.61
CA ASN A 29 1.66 4.32 -11.13
C ASN A 29 1.35 3.28 -10.04
N LYS A 30 1.28 3.68 -8.77
CA LYS A 30 1.14 2.79 -7.61
C LYS A 30 0.12 3.29 -6.59
N ARG A 31 -0.81 4.15 -7.03
CA ARG A 31 -1.90 4.71 -6.20
C ARG A 31 -2.83 3.64 -5.61
N ASP A 32 -2.84 2.46 -6.21
CA ASP A 32 -3.59 1.27 -5.77
C ASP A 32 -2.87 0.47 -4.68
N LYS A 33 -1.59 0.73 -4.41
CA LYS A 33 -0.78 -0.12 -3.53
C LYS A 33 -0.98 0.23 -2.06
N ILE A 34 -0.99 -0.80 -1.21
CA ILE A 34 -1.09 -0.69 0.26
C ILE A 34 -0.11 0.34 0.83
N TRP A 35 1.14 0.37 0.37
CA TRP A 35 2.12 1.33 0.86
C TRP A 35 1.73 2.78 0.55
N TYR A 36 1.08 3.03 -0.59
CA TYR A 36 0.64 4.36 -1.00
C TYR A 36 -0.58 4.80 -0.18
N HIS A 37 -1.56 3.92 -0.04
CA HIS A 37 -2.70 4.10 0.87
C HIS A 37 -2.24 4.43 2.29
N SER A 38 -1.25 3.67 2.79
CA SER A 38 -0.69 3.85 4.13
C SER A 38 0.10 5.15 4.27
N LEU A 39 0.88 5.52 3.25
CA LEU A 39 1.62 6.79 3.23
C LEU A 39 0.67 7.98 3.23
N TYR A 40 -0.39 7.90 2.42
CA TYR A 40 -1.42 8.93 2.36
C TYR A 40 -2.14 9.08 3.71
N TYR A 41 -2.55 7.97 4.32
CA TYR A 41 -3.14 7.98 5.67
C TYR A 41 -2.20 8.64 6.69
N LEU A 42 -0.91 8.25 6.72
CA LEU A 42 0.07 8.85 7.63
C LEU A 42 0.22 10.36 7.44
N VAL A 43 0.13 10.88 6.22
CA VAL A 43 0.37 12.30 5.94
C VAL A 43 -0.86 13.18 6.23
N TYR A 44 -2.06 12.67 5.97
CA TYR A 44 -3.29 13.47 5.99
C TYR A 44 -4.28 13.12 7.11
N GLN A 45 -4.25 11.90 7.64
CA GLN A 45 -5.30 11.40 8.55
C GLN A 45 -4.76 10.96 9.92
N ALA A 46 -3.52 10.47 9.97
CA ALA A 46 -2.92 10.05 11.23
C ALA A 46 -2.54 11.24 12.11
N GLU A 47 -2.95 11.19 13.38
CA GLU A 47 -2.48 12.11 14.42
C GLU A 47 -0.95 12.04 14.55
N ASP A 48 -0.31 13.21 14.65
CA ASP A 48 1.15 13.38 14.67
C ASP A 48 1.92 12.68 13.52
N ASN A 49 1.22 12.32 12.44
CA ASN A 49 1.75 11.50 11.36
C ASN A 49 2.31 10.15 11.85
N ILE A 50 1.62 9.52 12.81
CA ILE A 50 2.00 8.24 13.42
C ILE A 50 0.82 7.25 13.37
N ALA A 51 1.07 6.02 12.93
CA ALA A 51 0.07 4.95 12.98
C ALA A 51 0.69 3.60 13.33
N SER A 52 -0.03 2.76 14.07
CA SER A 52 0.39 1.37 14.31
C SER A 52 0.10 0.49 13.10
N LYS A 53 0.81 -0.64 13.01
CA LYS A 53 0.56 -1.65 11.97
C LYS A 53 -0.90 -2.14 11.99
N ALA A 54 -1.45 -2.37 13.19
CA ALA A 54 -2.83 -2.84 13.37
C ALA A 54 -3.85 -1.77 12.95
N LEU A 55 -3.65 -0.51 13.35
CA LEU A 55 -4.53 0.59 12.95
C LEU A 55 -4.57 0.75 11.42
N LEU A 56 -3.41 0.69 10.76
CA LEU A 56 -3.36 0.75 9.30
C LEU A 56 -4.13 -0.41 8.66
N TYR A 57 -4.06 -1.62 9.23
CA TYR A 57 -4.83 -2.75 8.75
C TYR A 57 -6.33 -2.51 8.90
N ASP A 58 -6.78 -2.11 10.09
CA ASP A 58 -8.20 -1.92 10.37
C ASP A 58 -8.85 -0.88 9.46
N ILE A 59 -8.14 0.21 9.17
CA ILE A 59 -8.62 1.28 8.30
C ILE A 59 -8.58 0.89 6.82
N LEU A 60 -7.56 0.16 6.38
CA LEU A 60 -7.27 0.00 4.95
C LEU A 60 -7.60 -1.38 4.37
N LYS A 61 -7.91 -2.38 5.21
CA LYS A 61 -8.11 -3.77 4.76
C LYS A 61 -9.22 -3.93 3.72
N GLU A 62 -10.26 -3.12 3.82
CA GLU A 62 -11.41 -3.16 2.91
C GLU A 62 -11.07 -2.52 1.55
N VAL A 63 -10.51 -1.31 1.56
CA VAL A 63 -10.23 -0.53 0.33
C VAL A 63 -9.03 -1.06 -0.46
N THR A 64 -8.15 -1.80 0.21
CA THR A 64 -7.01 -2.47 -0.43
C THR A 64 -7.30 -3.92 -0.82
N SER A 65 -8.52 -4.41 -0.56
CA SER A 65 -8.93 -5.74 -1.00
C SER A 65 -9.14 -5.80 -2.51
N LYS A 66 -8.94 -6.99 -3.05
CA LYS A 66 -9.37 -7.36 -4.41
C LYS A 66 -10.66 -8.17 -4.40
N SER A 67 -11.11 -8.61 -3.23
CA SER A 67 -12.42 -9.22 -3.06
C SER A 67 -13.45 -8.11 -2.84
N PRO A 68 -14.61 -8.17 -3.49
CA PRO A 68 -15.69 -7.24 -3.23
C PRO A 68 -16.36 -7.49 -1.86
N ILE A 69 -16.16 -8.66 -1.27
CA ILE A 69 -16.85 -9.12 -0.06
C ILE A 69 -15.88 -9.16 1.12
N ASP A 70 -14.73 -9.80 0.93
CA ASP A 70 -13.78 -10.04 2.00
C ASP A 70 -12.72 -8.93 2.08
N PRO A 71 -12.30 -8.53 3.30
CA PRO A 71 -11.10 -7.72 3.46
C PRO A 71 -9.86 -8.49 2.99
N ILE A 72 -8.79 -7.76 2.66
CA ILE A 72 -7.50 -8.40 2.40
C ILE A 72 -7.02 -9.17 3.65
N PRO A 73 -6.44 -10.38 3.49
CA PRO A 73 -5.82 -11.10 4.59
C PRO A 73 -4.69 -10.29 5.24
N GLU A 74 -4.60 -10.37 6.58
CA GLU A 74 -3.68 -9.55 7.37
C GLU A 74 -2.20 -9.75 6.99
N ASN A 75 -1.78 -10.99 6.77
CA ASN A 75 -0.43 -11.33 6.31
C ASN A 75 -0.09 -10.70 4.95
N GLN A 76 -1.04 -10.69 4.01
CA GLN A 76 -0.87 -10.07 2.70
C GLN A 76 -0.80 -8.55 2.82
N PHE A 77 -1.64 -7.96 3.67
CA PHE A 77 -1.59 -6.53 3.97
C PHE A 77 -0.22 -6.14 4.51
N TYR A 78 0.29 -6.86 5.50
CA TYR A 78 1.59 -6.57 6.11
C TYR A 78 2.76 -6.74 5.16
N PHE A 79 2.70 -7.73 4.27
CA PHE A 79 3.68 -7.87 3.20
C PHE A 79 3.70 -6.64 2.28
N GLY A 80 2.51 -6.17 1.85
CA GLY A 80 2.38 -4.96 1.04
C GLY A 80 2.79 -3.68 1.76
N LEU A 81 2.47 -3.57 3.05
CA LEU A 81 2.84 -2.46 3.92
C LEU A 81 4.35 -2.34 4.07
N GLY A 82 5.09 -3.46 4.14
CA GLY A 82 6.55 -3.46 4.29
C GLY A 82 7.30 -2.64 3.24
N TYR A 83 6.71 -2.43 2.06
CA TYR A 83 7.29 -1.57 1.02
C TYR A 83 7.41 -0.11 1.44
N ILE A 84 6.59 0.36 2.39
CA ILE A 84 6.64 1.73 2.90
C ILE A 84 8.00 2.06 3.55
N LEU A 85 8.65 1.06 4.16
CA LEU A 85 9.97 1.21 4.79
C LEU A 85 11.12 1.27 3.78
N ARG A 86 10.84 0.93 2.52
CA ARG A 86 11.81 1.02 1.42
C ARG A 86 11.79 2.39 0.73
N LEU A 87 10.80 3.23 1.04
CA LEU A 87 10.67 4.56 0.45
C LEU A 87 11.80 5.47 0.91
N THR A 88 12.45 6.09 -0.06
CA THR A 88 13.50 7.07 0.13
C THR A 88 13.21 8.30 -0.73
N LEU A 89 13.60 9.47 -0.23
CA LEU A 89 13.54 10.74 -0.93
C LEU A 89 14.82 11.50 -0.59
N ASN A 90 15.62 11.87 -1.58
CA ASN A 90 16.93 12.52 -1.41
C ASN A 90 17.79 11.80 -0.35
N ASP A 91 17.93 10.47 -0.50
CA ASP A 91 18.64 9.54 0.39
C ASP A 91 18.14 9.40 1.82
N LYS A 92 17.05 10.10 2.18
CA LYS A 92 16.41 9.97 3.48
C LYS A 92 15.24 9.00 3.42
N LYS A 93 15.09 8.19 4.45
CA LYS A 93 13.90 7.34 4.62
C LYS A 93 12.68 8.21 4.83
N VAL A 94 11.65 8.01 4.02
CA VAL A 94 10.37 8.74 4.13
C VAL A 94 9.62 8.33 5.39
N VAL A 95 9.62 7.04 5.70
CA VAL A 95 8.95 6.47 6.87
C VAL A 95 9.95 5.70 7.73
N LYS A 96 9.85 5.89 9.04
CA LYS A 96 10.59 5.13 10.05
C LYS A 96 9.64 4.24 10.84
N TYR A 97 10.10 3.03 11.16
CA TYR A 97 9.43 2.15 12.11
C TYR A 97 10.01 2.37 13.52
N LYS A 98 9.17 2.71 14.47
CA LYS A 98 9.52 2.95 15.88
C LYS A 98 9.30 1.68 16.72
N LYS A 99 10.01 1.58 17.84
CA LYS A 99 9.72 0.57 18.87
C LYS A 99 8.24 0.65 19.26
N GLY A 100 7.57 -0.49 19.42
CA GLY A 100 6.13 -0.56 19.68
C GLY A 100 5.24 -0.65 18.44
N GLY A 101 5.81 -0.90 17.25
CA GLY A 101 5.03 -1.28 16.08
C GLY A 101 4.41 -0.14 15.29
N LYS A 102 4.96 1.08 15.43
CA LYS A 102 4.41 2.30 14.84
C LYS A 102 5.25 2.82 13.68
N PHE A 103 4.59 3.30 12.64
CA PHE A 103 5.16 3.99 11.50
C PHE A 103 5.06 5.49 11.73
N ASN A 104 6.07 6.24 11.28
CA ASN A 104 6.10 7.70 11.39
C ASN A 104 6.80 8.32 10.19
N ILE A 105 6.32 9.46 9.72
CA ILE A 105 7.00 10.27 8.72
C ILE A 105 8.33 10.78 9.28
N ASN A 106 9.41 10.57 8.53
CA ASN A 106 10.80 10.82 8.93
C ASN A 106 11.49 11.90 8.06
N ILE A 107 10.70 12.60 7.25
CA ILE A 107 11.14 13.76 6.45
C ILE A 107 10.21 14.95 6.73
N GLY A 108 10.55 16.13 6.23
CA GLY A 108 9.69 17.30 6.35
C GLY A 108 8.31 17.04 5.75
N ILE A 109 7.25 17.24 6.55
CA ILE A 109 5.87 16.93 6.17
C ILE A 109 5.40 17.73 4.95
N LYS A 110 5.85 18.98 4.81
CA LYS A 110 5.48 19.85 3.68
C LYS A 110 5.94 19.27 2.34
N GLY A 111 7.20 18.82 2.27
CA GLY A 111 7.76 18.29 1.03
C GLY A 111 7.08 17.00 0.56
N ILE A 112 6.68 16.12 1.47
CA ILE A 112 5.92 14.91 1.08
C ILE A 112 4.47 15.25 0.71
N ARG A 113 3.83 16.21 1.38
CA ARG A 113 2.47 16.67 1.02
C ARG A 113 2.41 17.22 -0.39
N GLU A 114 3.33 18.10 -0.77
CA GLU A 114 3.39 18.67 -2.13
C GLU A 114 3.53 17.58 -3.21
N ILE A 115 4.30 16.52 -2.92
CA ILE A 115 4.43 15.37 -3.82
C ILE A 115 3.11 14.60 -3.91
N LEU A 116 2.48 14.28 -2.78
CA LEU A 116 1.23 13.51 -2.75
C LEU A 116 0.06 14.27 -3.37
N GLU A 117 -0.01 15.59 -3.22
CA GLU A 117 -0.97 16.45 -3.90
C GLU A 117 -0.87 16.33 -5.43
N LYS A 118 0.35 16.31 -5.96
CA LYS A 118 0.59 16.12 -7.41
C LYS A 118 0.32 14.69 -7.89
N VAL A 119 0.36 13.70 -7.01
CA VAL A 119 0.07 12.30 -7.33
C VAL A 119 -1.44 12.04 -7.30
N GLY A 120 -2.13 12.63 -6.33
CA GLY A 120 -3.57 12.45 -6.09
C GLY A 120 -3.89 11.35 -5.08
N GLU A 121 -5.18 11.21 -4.79
CA GLU A 121 -5.67 10.29 -3.75
C GLU A 121 -5.39 8.81 -4.06
N PRO A 122 -5.31 7.93 -3.06
CA PRO A 122 -5.22 6.48 -3.28
C PRO A 122 -6.42 5.96 -4.07
N ILE A 123 -6.21 4.94 -4.91
CA ILE A 123 -7.27 4.32 -5.71
C ILE A 123 -7.62 2.97 -5.07
N SER A 124 -8.91 2.75 -4.78
CA SER A 124 -9.40 1.47 -4.30
C SER A 124 -9.36 0.42 -5.42
N THR A 125 -8.88 -0.78 -5.12
CA THR A 125 -8.93 -1.92 -6.04
C THR A 125 -10.13 -2.82 -5.81
N ARG A 126 -10.96 -2.49 -4.81
CA ARG A 126 -12.10 -3.31 -4.43
C ARG A 126 -13.14 -3.27 -5.56
N PRO A 127 -13.54 -4.42 -6.12
CA PRO A 127 -14.62 -4.45 -7.08
C PRO A 127 -15.94 -4.00 -6.42
N ILE A 128 -16.76 -3.26 -7.17
CA ILE A 128 -18.07 -2.82 -6.72
C ILE A 128 -19.11 -3.81 -7.27
N LEU A 129 -19.69 -4.63 -6.39
CA LEU A 129 -20.80 -5.51 -6.75
C LEU A 129 -22.10 -4.71 -6.86
N LYS A 130 -22.75 -4.76 -8.03
CA LYS A 130 -24.09 -4.19 -8.21
C LYS A 130 -25.12 -5.08 -7.50
N GLU A 131 -26.23 -4.49 -7.06
CA GLU A 131 -27.30 -5.21 -6.37
C GLU A 131 -27.89 -6.36 -7.22
N GLU A 132 -27.95 -6.18 -8.54
CA GLU A 132 -28.41 -7.22 -9.47
C GLU A 132 -27.46 -8.44 -9.48
N GLU A 133 -26.15 -8.20 -9.44
CA GLU A 133 -25.13 -9.26 -9.40
C GLU A 133 -25.21 -10.03 -8.09
N LYS A 134 -25.39 -9.32 -6.96
CA LYS A 134 -25.59 -9.98 -5.65
C LYS A 134 -26.84 -10.86 -5.65
N LYS A 135 -27.97 -10.36 -6.16
CA LYS A 135 -29.22 -11.13 -6.24
C LYS A 135 -29.06 -12.37 -7.13
N LYS A 136 -28.31 -12.26 -8.23
CA LYS A 136 -28.01 -13.39 -9.10
C LYS A 136 -27.14 -14.43 -8.38
N MET A 137 -26.05 -14.01 -7.73
CA MET A 137 -25.19 -14.91 -6.96
C MET A 137 -25.96 -15.68 -5.88
N TYR A 138 -26.87 -15.01 -5.17
CA TYR A 138 -27.72 -15.65 -4.16
C TYR A 138 -28.68 -16.69 -4.78
N LYS A 139 -29.30 -16.36 -5.91
CA LYS A 139 -30.17 -17.30 -6.64
C LYS A 139 -29.41 -18.51 -7.17
N ASP A 140 -28.20 -18.32 -7.68
CA ASP A 140 -27.37 -19.39 -8.23
C ASP A 140 -26.87 -20.32 -7.09
N PHE A 141 -26.43 -19.76 -5.95
CA PHE A 141 -26.07 -20.54 -4.76
C PHE A 141 -27.23 -21.43 -4.27
N LEU A 142 -28.45 -20.88 -4.19
CA LEU A 142 -29.64 -21.63 -3.78
C LEU A 142 -30.11 -22.66 -4.81
N LYS A 143 -29.62 -22.64 -6.06
CA LYS A 143 -29.95 -23.67 -7.04
C LYS A 143 -29.06 -24.91 -6.93
N ASP A 144 -27.83 -24.74 -6.47
CA ASP A 144 -26.83 -25.81 -6.42
C ASP A 144 -26.99 -26.74 -5.18
N GLU A 145 -27.67 -26.31 -4.10
CA GLU A 145 -27.80 -27.09 -2.85
C GLU A 145 -29.16 -27.78 -2.60
N PHE A 146 -30.11 -27.76 -3.55
CA PHE A 146 -31.43 -28.38 -3.34
C PHE A 146 -31.78 -29.52 -4.32
N LEU A 147 -30.81 -30.02 -5.10
CA LEU A 147 -31.04 -31.16 -6.01
C LEU A 147 -30.53 -32.51 -5.47
N ASP A 148 -29.78 -32.55 -4.36
CA ASP A 148 -29.23 -33.77 -3.76
C ASP A 148 -29.46 -33.87 -2.22
N ILE A 149 -30.69 -33.61 -1.73
CA ILE A 149 -31.14 -34.02 -0.37
C ILE A 149 -32.49 -34.72 -0.47
#